data_AF-A0A6G3WLW3-F1
#
_entry.id   AF-A0A6G3WLW3-F1
#
_cell.length_a   1.000
_cell.length_b   1.000
_cell.length_c   1.000
_cell.angle_alpha   90.00
_cell.angle_beta   90.00
_cell.angle_gamma   90.00
#
_symmetry.space_group_name_H-M   'P 1'
#
loop_
_entity.id
_entity.type
_entity.pdbx_description
1 polymer ?
#
loop_
_entity_poly.entity_id
_entity_poly.type
_entity_poly.pdbx_seq_one_letter_code
_entity_poly.pdbx_strand_id
1 'polypeptide(L)'
;RSFAYAGIAVVLLAAAAALILLPAALVLLGHRINALDLRRLFRRRKESPEGAGEEASPGRGWARLAALVMRRAPVFAVVTTVGLLLLGLPFLGVKFGTADDRQLPAGAESRVVQEHIRDGFPGSPGGGLEVLAEGQGSPAEYARLKDRIEQLPGVLRVDGPVTGDSVAYYSVLPEGEAVGEEAQQLVRDLRAVPSASSLDTSVTGAAAVLVDSKDAIADRLPWAVGIIVVVTLLLVFLLTGSVLIPLQAVVLNALSLT
;
A
#
# COMPACT_ATOMS: atom_id res chain seq x y z
N ARG A 1 -2.20 0.77 12.37
CA ARG A 1 -2.12 1.79 13.45
C ARG A 1 -0.70 1.96 13.97
N SER A 2 0.02 0.90 14.34
CA SER A 2 1.40 0.97 14.87
C SER A 2 2.38 1.73 13.97
N PHE A 3 2.29 1.57 12.64
CA PHE A 3 3.09 2.35 11.68
C PHE A 3 2.88 3.87 11.80
N ALA A 4 1.66 4.33 12.06
CA ALA A 4 1.38 5.76 12.22
C ALA A 4 2.03 6.31 13.49
N TYR A 5 1.92 5.59 14.62
CA TYR A 5 2.58 5.98 15.86
C TYR A 5 4.10 5.97 15.74
N ALA A 6 4.67 4.97 15.07
CA ALA A 6 6.11 4.93 14.78
C ALA A 6 6.55 6.13 13.93
N GLY A 7 5.81 6.44 12.85
CA GLY A 7 6.11 7.60 12.00
C GLY A 7 6.09 8.92 12.76
N ILE A 8 5.05 9.16 13.57
CA ILE A 8 4.93 10.38 14.39
C ILE A 8 6.11 10.47 15.38
N ALA A 9 6.40 9.40 16.11
CA ALA A 9 7.47 9.37 17.09
C ALA A 9 8.84 9.63 16.44
N VAL A 10 9.12 9.01 15.30
CA VAL A 10 10.39 9.18 14.57
C VAL A 10 10.55 10.61 14.07
N VAL A 11 9.51 11.21 13.47
CA VAL A 11 9.58 12.59 12.95
C VAL A 11 9.78 13.60 14.08
N LEU A 12 9.05 13.46 15.19
CA LEU A 12 9.19 14.35 16.34
C LEU A 12 10.57 14.23 16.98
N LEU A 13 11.07 13.00 17.16
CA LEU A 13 12.41 12.77 17.72
C LEU A 13 13.51 13.29 16.79
N ALA A 14 13.38 13.08 15.48
CA ALA A 14 14.32 13.59 14.48
C ALA A 14 14.33 15.12 14.46
N ALA A 15 13.16 15.78 14.52
CA ALA A 15 13.07 17.23 14.59
C ALA A 15 13.70 17.77 15.88
N ALA A 16 13.41 17.16 17.04
CA ALA A 16 14.01 17.52 18.32
C ALA A 16 15.55 17.35 18.28
N ALA A 17 16.04 16.23 17.73
CA ALA A 17 17.47 15.99 17.59
C ALA A 17 18.14 17.00 16.64
N ALA A 18 17.51 17.30 15.50
CA ALA A 18 18.01 18.29 14.55
C ALA A 18 18.03 19.72 15.12
N LEU A 19 17.12 20.05 16.05
CA LEU A 19 17.05 21.38 16.67
C LEU A 19 17.90 21.51 17.95
N ILE A 20 18.20 20.40 18.64
CA ILE A 20 18.91 20.43 19.93
C ILE A 20 20.30 19.82 19.82
N LEU A 21 20.37 18.54 19.42
CA LEU A 21 21.61 17.76 19.39
C LEU A 21 22.54 18.25 18.28
N LEU A 22 22.01 18.53 17.09
CA LEU A 22 22.83 18.96 15.96
C LEU A 22 23.52 20.31 16.25
N PRO A 23 22.84 21.39 16.67
CA PRO A 23 23.52 22.64 17.01
C PRO A 23 24.54 22.48 18.15
N ALA A 24 24.22 21.70 19.18
CA ALA A 24 25.16 21.43 20.27
C ALA A 24 26.43 20.71 19.79
N ALA A 25 26.27 19.69 18.92
CA ALA A 25 27.38 18.99 18.31
C ALA A 25 28.21 19.91 17.39
N LEU A 26 27.56 20.78 16.61
CA LEU A 26 28.23 21.78 15.77
C LEU A 26 29.07 22.76 16.61
N VAL A 27 28.54 23.22 17.74
CA VAL A 27 29.27 24.10 18.67
C VAL A 27 30.45 23.37 19.32
N LEU A 28 30.26 22.11 19.75
CA LEU A 28 31.31 21.31 20.37
C LEU A 28 32.46 20.98 19.39
N LEU A 29 32.13 20.65 18.13
CA LEU A 29 33.12 20.36 17.08
C LEU A 29 33.81 21.63 16.57
N GLY A 30 33.10 22.77 16.57
CA GLY A 30 33.60 24.04 16.05
C GLY A 30 34.19 23.91 14.64
N HIS A 31 35.40 24.44 14.44
CA HIS A 31 36.10 24.39 13.16
C HIS A 31 36.55 22.98 12.73
N ARG A 32 36.53 21.98 13.63
CA ARG A 32 36.99 20.61 13.33
C ARG A 32 36.02 19.85 12.44
N ILE A 33 34.82 20.36 12.20
CA ILE A 33 33.86 19.72 11.29
C ILE A 33 34.39 19.58 9.85
N ASN A 34 35.29 20.49 9.46
CA ASN A 34 35.94 20.48 8.14
C ASN A 34 37.34 19.83 8.17
N ALA A 35 37.74 19.20 9.27
CA ALA A 35 39.09 18.64 9.42
C ALA A 35 39.33 17.44 8.47
N LEU A 36 38.29 16.67 8.15
CA LEU A 36 38.33 15.58 7.17
C LEU A 36 37.67 16.00 5.84
N ASP A 37 38.09 17.14 5.29
CA ASP A 37 37.62 17.57 3.97
C ASP A 37 38.19 16.69 2.85
N LEU A 38 37.50 15.58 2.58
CA LEU A 38 37.76 14.65 1.47
C LEU A 38 37.68 15.34 0.10
N ARG A 39 37.03 16.51 -0.02
CA ARG A 39 36.98 17.24 -1.29
C ARG A 39 38.36 17.73 -1.70
N ARG A 40 39.26 18.02 -0.75
CA ARG A 40 40.67 18.36 -1.06
C ARG A 40 41.43 17.20 -1.69
N LEU A 41 41.07 15.95 -1.35
CA LEU A 41 41.65 14.75 -1.95
C LEU A 41 41.22 14.58 -3.42
N PHE A 42 39.95 14.85 -3.73
CA PHE A 42 39.41 14.78 -5.08
C PHE A 42 39.69 16.02 -5.95
N ARG A 43 39.98 17.18 -5.35
CA ARG A 43 40.28 18.44 -6.06
C ARG A 43 41.77 18.60 -6.41
N ARG A 44 42.58 17.54 -6.34
CA ARG A 44 44.02 17.55 -6.65
C ARG A 44 44.37 17.38 -8.14
N ARG A 45 43.39 17.33 -9.06
CA ARG A 45 43.64 17.13 -10.50
C ARG A 45 43.18 18.29 -11.41
N LYS A 46 42.74 19.43 -10.88
CA LYS A 46 42.43 20.58 -11.74
C LYS A 46 42.96 21.87 -11.14
N GLU A 47 44.26 22.07 -11.31
CA GLU A 47 44.83 23.41 -11.32
C GLU A 47 44.13 24.21 -12.43
N SER A 48 43.57 25.35 -12.09
CA SER A 48 43.29 26.40 -13.06
C SER A 48 43.84 27.69 -12.46
N PRO A 49 44.47 28.55 -13.28
CA PRO A 49 45.41 29.55 -12.81
C PRO A 49 44.72 30.66 -12.04
N GLU A 50 45.45 31.20 -11.08
CA GLU A 50 45.14 32.41 -10.33
C GLU A 50 44.86 33.58 -11.28
N GLY A 51 43.73 34.29 -11.07
CA GLY A 51 43.45 35.55 -11.75
C GLY A 51 42.09 35.67 -12.45
N ALA A 52 40.99 35.41 -11.74
CA ALA A 52 39.69 36.03 -12.05
C ALA A 52 38.79 35.90 -10.82
N GLY A 53 38.52 37.03 -10.16
CA GLY A 53 37.48 37.13 -9.16
C GLY A 53 36.12 36.94 -9.81
N GLU A 54 35.63 35.72 -9.82
CA GLU A 54 34.22 35.37 -9.94
C GLU A 54 34.12 33.86 -9.73
N GLU A 55 33.77 33.48 -8.50
CA GLU A 55 32.86 32.37 -8.26
C GLU A 55 32.97 31.20 -9.25
N ALA A 56 33.92 30.31 -9.02
CA ALA A 56 33.70 28.89 -9.30
C ALA A 56 32.61 28.35 -8.35
N SER A 57 31.43 29.01 -8.35
CA SER A 57 30.28 28.69 -7.51
C SER A 57 29.76 27.32 -7.94
N PRO A 58 29.52 26.40 -6.98
CA PRO A 58 28.88 25.09 -7.19
C PRO A 58 27.43 25.15 -7.75
N GLY A 59 27.08 26.18 -8.54
CA GLY A 59 25.75 26.46 -9.05
C GLY A 59 25.67 26.75 -10.56
N ARG A 60 26.79 26.99 -11.26
CA ARG A 60 26.73 27.34 -12.71
C ARG A 60 26.11 26.23 -13.58
N GLY A 61 26.34 24.96 -13.25
CA GLY A 61 25.70 23.83 -13.92
C GLY A 61 24.18 23.77 -13.67
N TRP A 62 23.77 23.91 -12.41
CA TRP A 62 22.36 23.93 -12.00
C TRP A 62 21.60 25.13 -12.57
N ALA A 63 22.23 26.30 -12.60
CA ALA A 63 21.64 27.51 -13.19
C ALA A 63 21.41 27.35 -14.70
N ARG A 64 22.34 26.73 -15.42
CA ARG A 64 22.17 26.42 -16.86
C ARG A 64 21.05 25.41 -17.09
N LEU A 65 20.95 24.37 -16.25
CA LEU A 65 19.87 23.39 -16.33
C LEU A 65 18.51 24.02 -16.05
N ALA A 66 18.40 24.82 -14.98
CA ALA A 66 17.18 25.55 -14.65
C ALA A 66 16.77 26.51 -15.78
N ALA A 67 17.72 27.25 -16.34
CA ALA A 67 17.47 28.13 -17.48
C ALA A 67 16.99 27.36 -18.74
N LEU A 68 17.54 26.18 -19.00
CA LEU A 68 17.10 25.31 -20.09
C LEU A 68 15.65 24.84 -19.89
N VAL A 69 15.32 24.38 -18.67
CA VAL A 69 13.98 23.94 -18.31
C VAL A 69 12.99 25.08 -18.44
N MET A 70 13.30 26.26 -17.89
CA MET A 70 12.44 27.45 -17.97
C MET A 70 12.22 27.92 -19.41
N ARG A 71 13.25 27.86 -20.26
CA ARG A 71 13.16 28.28 -21.67
C ARG A 71 12.29 27.34 -22.51
N ARG A 72 12.13 26.08 -22.12
CA ARG A 72 11.28 25.08 -22.80
C ARG A 72 10.28 24.43 -21.85
N ALA A 73 9.73 25.21 -20.92
CA ALA A 73 8.89 24.70 -19.83
C ALA A 73 7.73 23.80 -20.31
N PRO A 74 6.96 24.14 -21.38
CA PRO A 74 5.88 23.28 -21.84
C PRO A 74 6.36 21.90 -22.32
N VAL A 75 7.53 21.84 -22.97
CA VAL A 75 8.08 20.57 -23.47
C VAL A 75 8.48 19.69 -22.29
N PHE A 76 9.23 20.24 -21.32
CA PHE A 76 9.63 19.48 -20.14
C PHE A 76 8.42 19.05 -19.30
N ALA A 77 7.41 19.91 -19.14
CA ALA A 77 6.19 19.57 -18.43
C ALA A 77 5.46 18.39 -19.11
N VAL A 78 5.21 18.46 -20.42
CA VAL A 78 4.52 17.38 -21.15
C VAL A 78 5.32 16.10 -21.14
N VAL A 79 6.62 16.15 -21.45
CA VAL A 79 7.48 14.95 -21.48
C VAL A 79 7.55 14.29 -20.10
N THR A 80 7.70 15.07 -19.02
CA THR A 80 7.76 14.52 -17.66
C THR A 80 6.41 13.93 -17.26
N THR A 81 5.31 14.64 -17.50
CA THR A 81 3.95 14.15 -17.20
C THR A 81 3.64 12.86 -17.94
N VAL A 82 3.89 12.81 -19.25
CA VAL A 82 3.68 11.60 -20.05
C VAL A 82 4.59 10.47 -19.56
N GLY A 83 5.85 10.78 -19.26
CA GLY A 83 6.80 9.81 -18.71
C GLY A 83 6.34 9.19 -17.39
N LEU A 84 5.87 10.01 -16.44
CA LEU A 84 5.33 9.54 -15.15
C LEU A 84 4.05 8.72 -15.35
N LEU A 85 3.12 9.16 -16.19
CA LEU A 85 1.89 8.40 -16.47
C LEU A 85 2.17 7.04 -17.11
N LEU A 86 3.15 6.95 -18.01
CA LEU A 86 3.59 5.68 -18.58
C LEU A 86 4.23 4.78 -17.53
N LEU A 87 4.99 5.35 -16.60
CA LEU A 87 5.62 4.61 -15.50
C LEU A 87 4.58 4.12 -14.47
N GLY A 88 3.49 4.85 -14.30
CA GLY A 88 2.36 4.49 -13.45
C GLY A 88 1.37 3.50 -14.08
N LEU A 89 1.42 3.29 -15.40
CA LEU A 89 0.51 2.40 -16.10
C LEU A 89 0.47 0.96 -15.53
N PRO A 90 1.59 0.33 -15.13
CA PRO A 90 1.57 -1.00 -14.49
C PRO A 90 0.75 -1.05 -13.19
N PHE A 91 0.54 0.09 -12.53
CA PHE A 91 -0.27 0.16 -11.31
C PHE A 91 -1.74 -0.18 -11.56
N LEU A 92 -2.26 0.01 -12.78
CA LEU A 92 -3.63 -0.40 -13.14
C LEU A 92 -3.81 -1.92 -13.08
N GLY A 93 -2.72 -2.70 -13.21
CA GLY A 93 -2.73 -4.15 -13.12
C GLY A 93 -2.45 -4.69 -11.70
N VAL A 94 -2.53 -3.84 -10.67
CA VAL A 94 -2.25 -4.25 -9.29
C VAL A 94 -3.24 -5.32 -8.83
N LYS A 95 -2.68 -6.43 -8.34
CA LYS A 95 -3.41 -7.49 -7.65
C LYS A 95 -3.09 -7.42 -6.17
N PHE A 96 -4.11 -7.08 -5.37
CA PHE A 96 -4.00 -7.06 -3.92
C PHE A 96 -4.25 -8.46 -3.35
N GLY A 97 -3.31 -8.96 -2.56
CA GLY A 97 -3.38 -10.27 -1.88
C GLY A 97 -2.86 -10.20 -0.44
N THR A 98 -2.85 -11.33 0.25
CA THR A 98 -2.31 -11.47 1.61
C THR A 98 -0.82 -11.81 1.60
N ALA A 99 -0.23 -11.85 2.80
CA ALA A 99 1.08 -12.49 2.98
C ALA A 99 0.99 -13.97 2.57
N ASP A 100 1.82 -14.37 1.61
CA ASP A 100 1.84 -15.75 1.08
C ASP A 100 3.26 -16.16 0.68
N ASP A 101 3.43 -17.45 0.38
CA ASP A 101 4.69 -18.10 0.01
C ASP A 101 5.42 -17.39 -1.15
N ARG A 102 4.67 -16.76 -2.05
CA ARG A 102 5.17 -16.00 -3.20
C ARG A 102 6.02 -14.78 -2.84
N GLN A 103 5.92 -14.26 -1.62
CA GLN A 103 6.78 -13.16 -1.14
C GLN A 103 8.19 -13.64 -0.77
N LEU A 104 8.37 -14.95 -0.61
CA LEU A 104 9.67 -15.54 -0.34
C LEU A 104 10.49 -15.69 -1.64
N PRO A 105 11.83 -15.72 -1.54
CA PRO A 105 12.69 -16.04 -2.68
C PRO A 105 12.30 -17.36 -3.34
N ALA A 106 12.39 -17.44 -4.66
CA ALA A 106 11.97 -18.62 -5.43
C ALA A 106 12.63 -19.94 -4.99
N GLY A 107 13.85 -19.88 -4.44
CA GLY A 107 14.58 -21.05 -3.94
C GLY A 107 14.35 -21.38 -2.46
N ALA A 108 13.49 -20.64 -1.74
CA ALA A 108 13.18 -20.96 -0.35
C ALA A 108 12.38 -22.26 -0.28
N GLU A 109 12.86 -23.24 0.51
CA GLU A 109 12.21 -24.56 0.63
C GLU A 109 10.73 -24.44 1.02
N SER A 110 10.39 -23.51 1.90
CA SER A 110 9.00 -23.26 2.30
C SER A 110 8.11 -22.79 1.14
N ARG A 111 8.64 -22.02 0.19
CA ARG A 111 7.91 -21.62 -1.03
C ARG A 111 7.74 -22.80 -1.97
N VAL A 112 8.80 -23.57 -2.19
CA VAL A 112 8.76 -24.74 -3.09
C VAL A 112 7.76 -25.78 -2.58
N VAL A 113 7.73 -26.05 -1.27
CA VAL A 113 6.76 -26.99 -0.69
C VAL A 113 5.34 -26.48 -0.88
N GLN A 114 5.07 -25.20 -0.62
CA GLN A 114 3.74 -24.63 -0.77
C GLN A 114 3.28 -24.64 -2.24
N GLU A 115 4.19 -24.41 -3.18
CA GLU A 115 3.94 -24.51 -4.62
C GLU A 115 3.55 -25.92 -5.04
N HIS A 116 4.26 -26.95 -4.56
CA HIS A 116 3.89 -28.34 -4.83
C HIS A 116 2.54 -28.73 -4.23
N ILE A 117 2.22 -28.22 -3.03
CA ILE A 117 0.90 -28.43 -2.41
C ILE A 117 -0.20 -27.81 -3.28
N ARG A 118 0.01 -26.57 -3.76
CA ARG A 118 -0.95 -25.86 -4.60
C ARG A 118 -1.17 -26.55 -5.95
N ASP A 119 -0.10 -27.00 -6.60
CA ASP A 119 -0.18 -27.56 -7.95
C ASP A 119 -0.61 -29.04 -7.94
N GLY A 120 -0.26 -29.77 -6.88
CA GLY A 120 -0.51 -31.21 -6.75
C GLY A 120 -1.83 -31.60 -6.10
N PHE A 121 -2.45 -30.70 -5.32
CA PHE A 121 -3.67 -31.00 -4.56
C PHE A 121 -4.78 -29.99 -4.90
N PRO A 122 -5.73 -30.36 -5.79
CA PRO A 122 -6.84 -29.49 -6.15
C PRO A 122 -7.77 -29.26 -4.94
N GLY A 123 -8.24 -28.02 -4.78
CA GLY A 123 -8.99 -27.55 -3.62
C GLY A 123 -8.04 -27.02 -2.54
N SER A 124 -8.12 -25.72 -2.25
CA SER A 124 -7.14 -25.01 -1.43
C SER A 124 -6.91 -25.66 -0.03
N PRO A 125 -5.78 -26.35 0.20
CA PRO A 125 -5.51 -27.01 1.48
C PRO A 125 -5.24 -25.92 2.54
N GLY A 126 -6.26 -25.58 3.33
CA GLY A 126 -6.20 -24.51 4.35
C GLY A 126 -6.90 -23.20 3.98
N GLY A 127 -7.57 -23.13 2.82
CA GLY A 127 -8.27 -21.92 2.34
C GLY A 127 -9.79 -22.09 2.21
N GLY A 128 -10.39 -22.92 3.05
CA GLY A 128 -11.85 -23.07 3.10
C GLY A 128 -12.52 -21.75 3.50
N LEU A 129 -13.68 -21.50 2.92
CA LEU A 129 -14.61 -20.49 3.40
C LEU A 129 -15.51 -21.11 4.44
N GLU A 130 -15.92 -20.30 5.40
CA GLU A 130 -16.78 -20.74 6.48
C GLU A 130 -18.04 -19.90 6.46
N VAL A 131 -19.20 -20.54 6.53
CA VAL A 131 -20.49 -19.85 6.64
C VAL A 131 -21.08 -20.15 8.00
N LEU A 132 -21.25 -19.11 8.81
CA LEU A 132 -21.94 -19.17 10.09
C LEU A 132 -23.36 -18.67 9.90
N ALA A 133 -24.35 -19.50 10.21
CA ALA A 133 -25.75 -19.11 10.28
C ALA A 133 -26.19 -19.06 11.74
N GLU A 134 -26.51 -17.88 12.24
CA GLU A 134 -26.94 -17.62 13.62
C GLU A 134 -28.46 -17.43 13.66
N GLY A 135 -29.13 -18.11 14.59
CA GLY A 135 -30.58 -18.05 14.78
C GLY A 135 -31.23 -19.42 14.99
N GLN A 136 -32.52 -19.42 15.33
CA GLN A 136 -33.30 -20.63 15.52
C GLN A 136 -33.82 -21.14 14.17
N GLY A 137 -32.96 -21.81 13.43
CA GLY A 137 -33.32 -22.49 12.18
C GLY A 137 -33.85 -23.89 12.43
N SER A 138 -34.88 -24.27 11.71
CA SER A 138 -35.27 -25.67 11.56
C SER A 138 -34.23 -26.44 10.72
N PRO A 139 -34.10 -27.76 10.90
CA PRO A 139 -33.24 -28.59 10.05
C PRO A 139 -33.51 -28.42 8.55
N ALA A 140 -34.76 -28.16 8.16
CA ALA A 140 -35.15 -27.93 6.78
C ALA A 140 -34.70 -26.56 6.23
N GLU A 141 -34.55 -25.54 7.09
CA GLU A 141 -33.98 -24.24 6.70
C GLU A 141 -32.46 -24.36 6.51
N TYR A 142 -31.78 -25.09 7.40
CA TYR A 142 -30.35 -25.36 7.26
C TYR A 142 -30.03 -26.19 6.00
N ALA A 143 -30.81 -27.23 5.71
CA ALA A 143 -30.67 -28.01 4.47
C ALA A 143 -30.87 -27.13 3.22
N ARG A 144 -31.91 -26.28 3.20
CA ARG A 144 -32.16 -25.34 2.10
C ARG A 144 -31.03 -24.33 1.91
N LEU A 145 -30.41 -23.87 3.00
CA LEU A 145 -29.23 -22.99 2.92
C LEU A 145 -28.04 -23.73 2.29
N LYS A 146 -27.76 -24.96 2.74
CA LYS A 146 -26.71 -25.81 2.14
C LYS A 146 -26.92 -26.01 0.64
N ASP A 147 -28.12 -26.36 0.22
CA ASP A 147 -28.45 -26.60 -1.20
C ASP A 147 -28.22 -25.34 -2.04
N ARG A 148 -28.53 -24.15 -1.51
CA ARG A 148 -28.26 -22.87 -2.20
C ARG A 148 -26.77 -22.58 -2.31
N ILE A 149 -26.00 -22.85 -1.25
CA ILE A 149 -24.55 -22.68 -1.24
C ILE A 149 -23.90 -23.63 -2.26
N GLU A 150 -24.33 -24.90 -2.32
CA GLU A 150 -23.79 -25.88 -3.27
C GLU A 150 -24.07 -25.55 -4.74
N GLN A 151 -25.10 -24.74 -5.02
CA GLN A 151 -25.43 -24.29 -6.38
C GLN A 151 -24.62 -23.09 -6.85
N LEU A 152 -23.81 -22.48 -5.97
CA LEU A 152 -22.99 -21.34 -6.36
C LEU A 152 -21.83 -21.77 -7.27
N PRO A 153 -21.50 -20.94 -8.29
CA PRO A 153 -20.34 -21.20 -9.13
C PRO A 153 -19.05 -21.12 -8.30
N GLY A 154 -18.11 -22.04 -8.54
CA GLY A 154 -16.83 -22.07 -7.84
C GLY A 154 -16.86 -22.77 -6.47
N VAL A 155 -17.95 -23.46 -6.12
CA VAL A 155 -18.01 -24.32 -4.93
C VAL A 155 -17.68 -25.77 -5.31
N LEU A 156 -16.59 -26.32 -4.79
CA LEU A 156 -16.23 -27.74 -4.97
C LEU A 156 -17.01 -28.66 -4.04
N ARG A 157 -17.17 -28.24 -2.78
CA ARG A 157 -17.77 -29.06 -1.74
C ARG A 157 -18.29 -28.19 -0.60
N VAL A 158 -19.41 -28.60 -0.01
CA VAL A 158 -19.93 -28.01 1.23
C VAL A 158 -20.11 -29.12 2.26
N ASP A 159 -19.40 -29.01 3.39
CA ASP A 159 -19.53 -29.90 4.54
C ASP A 159 -20.41 -29.25 5.62
N GLY A 160 -21.11 -30.08 6.40
CA GLY A 160 -22.02 -29.66 7.47
C GLY A 160 -23.51 -29.72 7.09
N PRO A 161 -24.39 -29.02 7.82
CA PRO A 161 -24.07 -28.12 8.93
C PRO A 161 -23.60 -28.88 10.17
N VAL A 162 -22.61 -28.32 10.87
CA VAL A 162 -22.38 -28.63 12.28
C VAL A 162 -23.26 -27.68 13.08
N THR A 163 -24.32 -28.21 13.69
CA THR A 163 -25.29 -27.43 14.46
C THR A 163 -24.94 -27.41 15.94
N GLY A 164 -24.88 -26.22 16.53
CA GLY A 164 -24.96 -25.97 17.96
C GLY A 164 -26.28 -25.27 18.31
N ASP A 165 -26.45 -24.86 19.57
CA ASP A 165 -27.73 -24.36 20.12
C ASP A 165 -28.54 -23.46 19.17
N SER A 166 -27.96 -22.34 18.76
CA SER A 166 -28.58 -21.37 17.85
C SER A 166 -27.65 -20.99 16.71
N VAL A 167 -26.76 -21.91 16.33
CA VAL A 167 -25.76 -21.68 15.28
C VAL A 167 -25.60 -22.91 14.42
N ALA A 168 -25.43 -22.71 13.12
CA ALA A 168 -25.08 -23.75 12.17
C ALA A 168 -23.86 -23.30 11.37
N TYR A 169 -22.84 -24.13 11.33
CA TYR A 169 -21.60 -23.83 10.63
C TYR A 169 -21.45 -24.75 9.40
N TYR A 170 -21.10 -24.16 8.26
CA TYR A 170 -20.79 -24.86 7.02
C TYR A 170 -19.35 -24.59 6.61
N SER A 171 -18.65 -25.64 6.19
CA SER A 171 -17.33 -25.50 5.57
C SER A 171 -17.49 -25.59 4.06
N VAL A 172 -17.12 -24.52 3.36
CA VAL A 172 -17.21 -24.40 1.91
C VAL A 172 -15.82 -24.47 1.32
N LEU A 173 -15.57 -25.45 0.47
CA LEU A 173 -14.32 -25.58 -0.26
C LEU A 173 -14.45 -24.86 -1.61
N PRO A 174 -13.76 -23.72 -1.81
CA PRO A 174 -13.77 -23.02 -3.09
C PRO A 174 -12.92 -23.75 -4.14
N GLU A 175 -13.27 -23.54 -5.41
CA GLU A 175 -12.38 -23.76 -6.55
C GLU A 175 -11.23 -22.74 -6.55
N GLY A 176 -10.05 -23.18 -6.98
CA GLY A 176 -8.88 -22.31 -7.14
C GLY A 176 -8.12 -22.00 -5.85
N GLU A 177 -7.45 -20.85 -5.85
CA GLU A 177 -6.55 -20.41 -4.76
C GLU A 177 -7.32 -19.78 -3.58
N ALA A 178 -6.84 -20.02 -2.35
CA ALA A 178 -7.44 -19.56 -1.08
C ALA A 178 -7.89 -18.09 -1.05
N VAL A 179 -7.14 -17.21 -1.74
CA VAL A 179 -7.34 -15.76 -1.76
C VAL A 179 -7.39 -15.22 -3.19
N GLY A 180 -7.59 -16.10 -4.18
CA GLY A 180 -7.70 -15.75 -5.60
C GLY A 180 -8.91 -14.85 -5.91
N GLU A 181 -9.01 -14.39 -7.15
CA GLU A 181 -10.14 -13.55 -7.59
C GLU A 181 -11.46 -14.34 -7.53
N GLU A 182 -11.41 -15.64 -7.84
CA GLU A 182 -12.54 -16.58 -7.79
C GLU A 182 -13.04 -16.75 -6.36
N ALA A 183 -12.14 -17.02 -5.39
CA ALA A 183 -12.51 -17.15 -3.98
C ALA A 183 -13.07 -15.84 -3.40
N GLN A 184 -12.52 -14.69 -3.79
CA GLN A 184 -13.06 -13.38 -3.40
C GLN A 184 -14.44 -13.11 -3.99
N GLN A 185 -14.70 -13.57 -5.23
CA GLN A 185 -16.01 -13.47 -5.84
C GLN A 185 -17.00 -14.39 -5.13
N LEU A 186 -16.61 -15.63 -4.82
CA LEU A 186 -17.45 -16.57 -4.08
C LEU A 186 -17.83 -16.02 -2.69
N VAL A 187 -16.94 -15.30 -2.00
CA VAL A 187 -17.31 -14.61 -0.74
C VAL A 187 -18.47 -13.64 -0.96
N ARG A 188 -18.41 -12.83 -2.03
CA ARG A 188 -19.50 -11.88 -2.36
C ARG A 188 -20.79 -12.62 -2.70
N ASP A 189 -20.68 -13.72 -3.44
CA ASP A 189 -21.84 -14.54 -3.83
C ASP A 189 -22.47 -15.23 -2.62
N LEU A 190 -21.67 -15.78 -1.70
CA LEU A 190 -22.13 -16.37 -0.44
C LEU A 190 -22.89 -15.37 0.43
N ARG A 191 -22.39 -14.12 0.51
CA ARG A 191 -23.08 -13.03 1.24
C ARG A 191 -24.37 -12.58 0.58
N ALA A 192 -24.51 -12.80 -0.73
CA ALA A 192 -25.72 -12.49 -1.48
C ALA A 192 -26.76 -13.62 -1.44
N VAL A 193 -26.42 -14.81 -0.93
CA VAL A 193 -27.37 -15.91 -0.77
C VAL A 193 -28.47 -15.50 0.21
N PRO A 194 -29.75 -15.53 -0.20
CA PRO A 194 -30.84 -15.23 0.73
C PRO A 194 -30.86 -16.23 1.89
N SER A 195 -30.79 -15.75 3.12
CA SER A 195 -31.05 -16.54 4.32
C SER A 195 -32.54 -16.52 4.68
N ALA A 196 -32.99 -17.47 5.50
CA ALA A 196 -34.32 -17.38 6.09
C ALA A 196 -34.34 -16.17 7.04
N SER A 197 -35.49 -15.50 7.22
CA SER A 197 -35.59 -14.35 8.14
C SER A 197 -35.26 -14.69 9.61
N SER A 198 -35.25 -15.99 9.93
CA SER A 198 -34.86 -16.57 11.22
C SER A 198 -33.34 -16.75 11.37
N LEU A 199 -32.54 -16.49 10.32
CA LEU A 199 -31.10 -16.76 10.26
C LEU A 199 -30.32 -15.53 9.76
N ASP A 200 -29.36 -15.09 10.55
CA ASP A 200 -28.33 -14.15 10.14
C ASP A 200 -27.09 -14.92 9.67
N THR A 201 -26.55 -14.59 8.49
CA THR A 201 -25.46 -15.36 7.88
C THR A 201 -24.21 -14.52 7.73
N SER A 202 -23.12 -15.00 8.31
CA SER A 202 -21.78 -14.41 8.21
C SER A 202 -20.83 -15.34 7.46
N VAL A 203 -19.93 -14.77 6.66
CA VAL A 203 -18.93 -15.52 5.89
C VAL A 203 -17.54 -15.13 6.37
N THR A 204 -16.72 -16.11 6.74
CA THR A 204 -15.33 -15.95 7.14
C THR A 204 -14.41 -16.89 6.35
N GLY A 205 -13.12 -16.87 6.66
CA GLY A 205 -12.04 -17.52 5.91
C GLY A 205 -11.06 -16.51 5.31
N ALA A 206 -9.95 -16.99 4.77
CA ALA A 206 -8.85 -16.14 4.30
C ALA A 206 -9.29 -15.14 3.21
N ALA A 207 -10.08 -15.59 2.22
CA ALA A 207 -10.58 -14.69 1.18
C ALA A 207 -11.55 -13.64 1.75
N ALA A 208 -12.40 -14.01 2.71
CA ALA A 208 -13.35 -13.09 3.33
C ALA A 208 -12.64 -11.98 4.11
N VAL A 209 -11.62 -12.34 4.89
CA VAL A 209 -10.76 -11.37 5.59
C VAL A 209 -10.07 -10.43 4.60
N LEU A 210 -9.61 -10.94 3.45
CA LEU A 210 -9.01 -10.12 2.41
C LEU A 210 -10.01 -9.15 1.77
N VAL A 211 -11.21 -9.62 1.41
CA VAL A 211 -12.29 -8.76 0.86
C VAL A 211 -12.65 -7.68 1.87
N ASP A 212 -12.90 -8.04 3.13
CA ASP A 212 -13.27 -7.09 4.19
C ASP A 212 -12.16 -6.07 4.45
N SER A 213 -10.91 -6.49 4.38
CA SER A 213 -9.77 -5.59 4.50
C SER A 213 -9.68 -4.61 3.33
N LYS A 214 -9.93 -5.07 2.10
CA LYS A 214 -9.96 -4.20 0.90
C LYS A 214 -11.08 -3.18 1.01
N ASP A 215 -12.29 -3.63 1.35
CA ASP A 215 -13.46 -2.77 1.47
C ASP A 215 -13.26 -1.74 2.59
N ALA A 216 -12.78 -2.16 3.77
CA ALA A 216 -12.48 -1.26 4.87
C ALA A 216 -11.40 -0.23 4.53
N ILE A 217 -10.38 -0.60 3.74
CA ILE A 217 -9.36 0.34 3.26
C ILE A 217 -9.97 1.30 2.23
N ALA A 218 -10.72 0.79 1.26
CA ALA A 218 -11.34 1.57 0.19
C ALA A 218 -12.32 2.60 0.75
N ASP A 219 -13.16 2.23 1.71
CA ASP A 219 -14.12 3.11 2.37
C ASP A 219 -13.45 4.27 3.13
N ARG A 220 -12.23 4.03 3.66
CA ARG A 220 -11.48 5.02 4.45
C ARG A 220 -10.53 5.84 3.59
N LEU A 221 -10.16 5.36 2.41
CA LEU A 221 -9.18 6.00 1.53
C LEU A 221 -9.58 7.45 1.16
N PRO A 222 -10.84 7.76 0.77
CA PRO A 222 -11.25 9.14 0.46
C PRO A 222 -11.04 10.10 1.65
N TRP A 223 -11.36 9.63 2.86
CA TRP A 223 -11.16 10.42 4.08
C TRP A 223 -9.69 10.66 4.37
N ALA A 224 -8.86 9.63 4.24
CA ALA A 224 -7.42 9.74 4.44
C ALA A 224 -6.79 10.74 3.44
N VAL A 225 -7.11 10.61 2.16
CA VAL A 225 -6.65 11.53 1.10
C VAL A 225 -7.12 12.95 1.36
N GLY A 226 -8.40 13.14 1.70
CA GLY A 226 -8.97 14.46 2.01
C GLY A 226 -8.24 15.15 3.16
N ILE A 227 -7.99 14.43 4.27
CA ILE A 227 -7.26 14.97 5.42
C ILE A 227 -5.82 15.33 5.04
N ILE A 228 -5.10 14.45 4.34
CA ILE A 228 -3.71 14.71 3.91
C ILE A 228 -3.63 15.95 3.03
N VAL A 229 -4.53 16.07 2.05
CA VAL A 229 -4.58 17.21 1.13
C VAL A 229 -4.86 18.49 1.91
N VAL A 230 -5.89 18.51 2.76
CA VAL A 230 -6.25 19.71 3.55
C VAL A 230 -5.10 20.13 4.46
N VAL A 231 -4.52 19.20 5.22
CA VAL A 231 -3.41 19.50 6.15
C VAL A 231 -2.19 20.01 5.38
N THR A 232 -1.85 19.39 4.25
CA THR A 232 -0.71 19.80 3.42
C THR A 232 -0.94 21.19 2.82
N LEU A 233 -2.14 21.45 2.27
CA LEU A 233 -2.50 22.77 1.75
C LEU A 233 -2.39 23.84 2.83
N LEU A 234 -2.91 23.57 4.03
CA LEU A 234 -2.82 24.49 5.16
C LEU A 234 -1.36 24.74 5.55
N LEU A 235 -0.54 23.70 5.75
CA LEU A 235 0.86 23.87 6.15
C LEU A 235 1.66 24.68 5.13
N VAL A 236 1.51 24.38 3.83
CA VAL A 236 2.21 25.13 2.76
C VAL A 236 1.65 26.54 2.63
N PHE A 237 0.34 26.74 2.82
CA PHE A 237 -0.25 28.07 2.86
C PHE A 237 0.31 28.90 4.01
N LEU A 238 0.41 28.34 5.22
CA LEU A 238 1.02 29.01 6.38
C LEU A 238 2.49 29.36 6.13
N LEU A 239 3.23 28.48 5.42
CA LEU A 239 4.64 28.69 5.10
C LEU A 239 4.86 29.75 4.01
N THR A 240 3.99 29.79 2.99
CA THR A 240 4.19 30.61 1.77
C THR A 240 3.32 31.85 1.69
N GLY A 241 2.22 31.92 2.46
CA GLY A 241 1.19 32.95 2.37
C GLY A 241 0.40 32.93 1.05
N SER A 242 0.61 31.94 0.18
CA SER A 242 -0.01 31.84 -1.14
C SER A 242 -0.95 30.65 -1.20
N VAL A 243 -2.07 30.78 -1.92
CA VAL A 243 -3.02 29.67 -2.18
C VAL A 243 -2.64 28.88 -3.43
N LEU A 244 -2.01 29.54 -4.42
CA LEU A 244 -1.67 28.92 -5.70
C LEU A 244 -0.52 27.92 -5.56
N ILE A 245 0.49 28.26 -4.75
CA ILE A 245 1.68 27.43 -4.55
C ILE A 245 1.32 26.08 -3.89
N PRO A 246 0.54 26.03 -2.79
CA PRO A 246 0.05 24.78 -2.22
C PRO A 246 -0.71 23.91 -3.21
N LEU A 247 -1.60 24.51 -4.01
CA LEU A 247 -2.38 23.76 -4.99
C LEU A 247 -1.48 23.10 -6.04
N GLN A 248 -0.52 23.86 -6.58
CA GLN A 248 0.48 23.33 -7.50
C GLN A 248 1.29 22.19 -6.86
N ALA A 249 1.70 22.33 -5.60
CA ALA A 249 2.44 21.31 -4.88
C ALA A 249 1.62 20.02 -4.71
N VAL A 250 0.34 20.11 -4.35
CA VAL A 250 -0.53 18.94 -4.22
C VAL A 250 -0.71 18.22 -5.57
N VAL A 251 -0.92 18.97 -6.66
CA VAL A 251 -1.04 18.38 -8.00
C VAL A 251 0.27 17.68 -8.41
N LEU A 252 1.41 18.31 -8.17
CA LEU A 252 2.73 17.72 -8.47
C LEU A 252 3.01 16.48 -7.61
N ASN A 253 2.64 16.50 -6.33
CA ASN A 253 2.76 15.33 -5.46
C ASN A 253 1.86 14.19 -5.92
N ALA A 254 0.63 14.48 -6.36
CA ALA A 254 -0.26 13.47 -6.92
C ALA A 254 0.31 12.85 -8.20
N LEU A 255 0.88 13.68 -9.09
CA LEU A 255 1.55 13.21 -10.30
C LEU A 255 2.86 12.46 -10.01
N SER A 256 3.53 12.77 -8.90
CA SER A 256 4.71 12.01 -8.47
C SER A 256 4.33 10.65 -7.87
N LEU A 257 3.08 10.47 -7.46
CA LEU A 257 2.58 9.22 -6.89
C LEU A 257 2.06 8.25 -7.97
N THR A 258 1.78 8.75 -9.19
CA THR A 258 1.48 7.91 -10.36
C THR A 258 2.75 7.30 -10.91
#